data_AF-A0A174NDJ5-F1
#
_entry.id   AF-A0A174NDJ5-F1
#
_cell.length_a   1.000
_cell.length_b   1.000
_cell.length_c   1.000
_cell.angle_alpha   90.00
_cell.angle_beta   90.00
_cell.angle_gamma   90.00
#
_symmetry.space_group_name_H-M   'P 1'
#
loop_
_entity.id
_entity.type
_entity.pdbx_description
1 polymer ?
#
loop_
_entity_poly.entity_id
_entity_poly.type
_entity_poly.pdbx_seq_one_letter_code
_entity_poly.pdbx_strand_id
1 'polypeptide(L)' 'MEGRQIYQYQAGDKAVPVTDDGSKYLVACAAPILSEGDVLGCVLFVGTEGELASSETDYKLAQTIAGFLGRHMES' A
#
# COMPACT_ATOMS: atom_id res chain seq x y z
N MET A 1 4.44 16.24 3.08
CA MET A 1 5.37 15.13 2.75
C MET A 1 4.86 13.82 3.35
N GLU A 2 4.09 13.87 4.45
CA GLU A 2 3.22 12.78 4.91
C GLU A 2 2.20 12.41 3.82
N GLY A 3 1.95 11.11 3.62
CA GLY A 3 1.05 10.57 2.59
C GLY A 3 1.70 10.16 1.27
N ARG A 4 3.00 10.44 1.05
CA ARG A 4 3.73 10.08 -0.19
C ARG A 4 4.78 8.98 0.00
N GLN A 5 4.69 8.23 1.11
CA GLN A 5 5.61 7.13 1.40
C GLN A 5 4.92 5.80 1.21
N ILE A 6 5.67 4.80 0.74
CA ILE A 6 5.21 3.42 0.70
C ILE A 6 5.24 2.89 2.12
N TYR A 7 4.11 2.36 2.58
CA TYR A 7 4.01 1.64 3.83
C TYR A 7 4.29 0.16 3.59
N GLN A 8 5.01 -0.46 4.53
CA GLN A 8 5.27 -1.88 4.54
C GLN A 8 5.18 -2.37 5.98
N TYR A 9 4.37 -3.40 6.22
CA TYR A 9 4.25 -4.02 7.53
C TYR A 9 5.56 -4.71 7.93
N GLN A 10 6.06 -4.41 9.12
CA GLN A 10 7.16 -5.13 9.76
C GLN A 10 6.65 -5.94 10.95
N ALA A 11 7.23 -7.12 11.17
CA ALA A 11 6.87 -7.95 12.31
C ALA A 11 7.15 -7.21 13.63
N GLY A 12 6.09 -7.04 14.43
CA GLY A 12 6.14 -6.28 15.69
C GLY A 12 5.52 -4.88 15.60
N ASP A 13 5.23 -4.38 14.40
CA ASP A 13 4.46 -3.15 14.22
C ASP A 13 2.98 -3.37 14.53
N LYS A 14 2.29 -2.27 14.83
CA LYS A 14 0.83 -2.28 14.91
C LYS A 14 0.25 -2.49 13.50
N ALA A 15 -0.47 -3.58 13.30
CA ALA A 15 -1.18 -3.84 12.05
C ALA A 15 -2.25 -2.77 11.78
N VAL A 16 -2.39 -2.40 10.51
CA VAL A 16 -3.36 -1.39 10.05
C VAL A 16 -4.53 -2.12 9.40
N PRO A 17 -5.76 -1.99 9.93
CA PRO A 17 -6.94 -2.56 9.27
C PRO A 17 -7.28 -1.78 7.99
N VAL A 18 -7.77 -2.51 6.98
CA VAL A 18 -8.20 -1.91 5.70
C VAL A 18 -9.53 -1.17 5.85
N THR A 19 -10.38 -1.62 6.77
CA THR A 19 -11.72 -1.09 7.04
C THR A 19 -11.83 -0.66 8.50
N ASP A 20 -12.68 0.34 8.76
CA ASP A 20 -12.85 0.89 10.12
C ASP A 20 -13.43 -0.12 11.13
N ASP A 21 -14.17 -1.12 10.64
CA ASP A 21 -14.70 -2.22 11.44
C ASP A 21 -13.65 -3.32 11.72
N GLY A 22 -12.45 -3.22 11.14
CA GLY A 22 -11.32 -4.11 11.36
C GLY A 22 -11.55 -5.56 10.93
N SER A 23 -12.59 -5.82 10.13
CA SER A 23 -13.28 -7.11 10.20
C SER A 23 -12.67 -8.22 9.33
N LYS A 24 -11.65 -7.95 8.52
CA LYS A 24 -11.16 -8.98 7.60
C LYS A 24 -9.71 -8.87 7.14
N TYR A 25 -9.30 -7.68 6.73
CA TYR A 25 -8.03 -7.50 6.04
C TYR A 25 -7.16 -6.46 6.73
N LEU A 26 -5.88 -6.78 6.81
CA LEU A 26 -4.82 -5.93 7.34
C LEU A 26 -3.89 -5.54 6.19
N VAL A 27 -3.37 -4.32 6.22
CA VAL A 27 -2.45 -3.81 5.20
C VAL A 27 -1.08 -4.45 5.37
N ALA A 28 -0.62 -5.18 4.35
CA ALA A 28 0.73 -5.73 4.28
C ALA A 28 1.70 -4.75 3.62
N CYS A 29 1.27 -4.10 2.54
CA CYS A 29 2.03 -3.08 1.81
C CYS A 29 1.06 -2.09 1.15
N ALA A 30 1.40 -0.81 1.14
CA ALA A 30 0.61 0.24 0.50
C ALA A 30 1.49 1.21 -0.27
N ALA A 31 1.27 1.32 -1.58
CA ALA A 31 1.96 2.28 -2.44
C ALA A 31 0.99 3.36 -2.94
N PRO A 32 1.22 4.66 -2.68
CA PRO A 32 0.36 5.71 -3.19
C PRO A 32 0.49 5.84 -4.71
N ILE A 33 -0.63 5.99 -5.40
CA ILE A 33 -0.68 6.33 -6.83
C ILE A 33 -0.52 7.84 -6.94
N LEU A 34 0.61 8.27 -7.49
CA LEU A 34 0.94 9.68 -7.67
C LEU A 34 0.82 10.05 -9.14
N SER A 35 0.15 11.17 -9.43
CA SER A 35 0.04 11.75 -10.76
C SER A 35 0.13 13.27 -10.63
N GLU A 36 1.02 13.91 -11.41
CA GLU A 36 1.26 15.36 -11.37
C GLU A 36 1.54 15.96 -9.96
N GLY A 37 2.04 15.12 -9.04
CA GLY A 37 2.33 15.51 -7.66
C GLY A 37 1.19 15.32 -6.66
N ASP A 38 0.01 14.93 -7.13
CA ASP A 38 -1.17 14.63 -6.31
C ASP A 38 -1.32 13.13 -6.04
N VAL A 39 -1.95 12.81 -4.91
CA VAL A 39 -2.30 11.43 -4.53
C VAL A 39 -3.69 11.14 -5.08
N LEU A 40 -3.78 10.27 -6.08
CA LEU A 40 -5.06 9.90 -6.71
C LEU A 40 -5.65 8.60 -6.17
N GLY A 41 -4.84 7.78 -5.49
CA GLY A 41 -5.27 6.51 -4.96
C GLY A 41 -4.13 5.72 -4.31
N CYS A 42 -4.34 4.42 -4.11
CA CYS A 42 -3.37 3.54 -3.48
C CYS A 42 -3.48 2.11 -4.02
N VAL A 43 -2.35 1.43 -4.18
CA VAL A 43 -2.26 -0.01 -4.39
C VAL A 43 -2.00 -0.67 -3.04
N LEU A 44 -2.88 -1.59 -2.64
CA LEU A 44 -2.78 -2.34 -1.39
C LEU A 44 -2.50 -3.81 -1.66
N PHE A 45 -1.53 -4.37 -0.93
CA PHE A 45 -1.49 -5.80 -0.64
C PHE A 45 -1.96 -6.01 0.78
N VAL A 46 -2.80 -7.03 0.95
CA VAL A 46 -3.53 -7.28 2.18
C VAL A 46 -3.37 -8.72 2.61
N GLY A 47 -3.36 -8.93 3.93
CA GLY A 47 -3.38 -10.24 4.56
C GLY A 47 -4.50 -10.34 5.59
N THR A 48 -4.71 -11.53 6.12
CA THR A 48 -5.56 -11.80 7.28
C THR A 48 -4.71 -11.86 8.55
N GLU A 49 -5.36 -11.86 9.71
CA GLU A 49 -4.66 -12.11 10.98
C GLU A 49 -4.02 -13.51 10.98
N GLY A 50 -2.74 -13.58 11.38
CA GLY A 50 -1.96 -14.83 11.34
C GLY A 50 -1.25 -15.11 10.00
N GLU A 51 -1.69 -14.48 8.91
CA GLU A 51 -1.07 -14.59 7.57
C GLU A 51 -0.53 -13.23 7.06
N LEU A 52 -0.45 -12.23 7.93
CA LEU A 52 0.06 -10.91 7.58
C LEU A 52 1.60 -10.95 7.45
N ALA A 53 2.08 -10.85 6.21
CA ALA A 53 3.49 -10.75 5.90
C ALA A 53 3.70 -9.82 4.71
N SER A 54 4.89 -9.23 4.62
CA SER A 54 5.31 -8.46 3.46
C SER A 54 6.78 -8.75 3.15
N SER A 55 7.15 -8.62 1.88
CA SER A 55 8.51 -8.84 1.39
C SER A 55 8.99 -7.65 0.55
N GLU A 56 10.30 -7.59 0.28
CA GLU A 56 10.84 -6.60 -0.67
C GLU A 56 10.19 -6.73 -2.06
N THR A 57 9.86 -7.95 -2.47
CA THR A 57 9.13 -8.21 -3.72
C THR A 57 7.77 -7.52 -3.71
N ASP A 58 7.02 -7.63 -2.62
CA ASP A 58 5.71 -6.99 -2.45
C ASP A 58 5.83 -5.47 -2.52
N TYR A 59 6.83 -4.91 -1.83
CA TYR A 59 7.15 -3.48 -1.87
C TYR A 59 7.40 -2.99 -3.30
N LYS A 60 8.30 -3.66 -4.03
CA LYS A 60 8.69 -3.24 -5.38
C LYS A 60 7.57 -3.45 -6.38
N LEU A 61 6.77 -4.51 -6.23
CA LEU A 61 5.62 -4.77 -7.09
C LEU A 61 4.54 -3.70 -6.89
N ALA A 62 4.16 -3.40 -5.64
CA ALA A 62 3.20 -2.34 -5.34
C ALA A 62 3.68 -0.97 -5.85
N GLN A 63 4.97 -0.63 -5.65
CA GLN A 63 5.60 0.57 -6.21
C GLN A 63 5.48 0.62 -7.74
N THR A 64 5.74 -0.49 -8.41
CA THR A 64 5.72 -0.58 -9.87
C THR A 64 4.32 -0.39 -10.42
N ILE A 65 3.31 -1.05 -9.82
CA ILE A 65 1.90 -0.88 -10.21
C ILE A 65 1.46 0.56 -9.98
N ALA A 66 1.75 1.14 -8.81
CA ALA A 66 1.35 2.52 -8.51
C ALA A 66 2.01 3.53 -9.46
N GLY A 67 3.29 3.36 -9.78
CA GLY A 67 4.01 4.21 -10.73
C GLY A 67 3.57 3.99 -12.20
N PHE A 68 3.05 2.82 -12.56
CA PHE A 68 2.45 2.57 -13.87
C PHE A 68 1.11 3.30 -14.00
N LEU A 69 0.23 3.15 -12.99
CA LEU A 69 -1.09 3.79 -12.97
C LEU A 69 -0.97 5.31 -12.93
N GLY A 70 -0.08 5.85 -12.09
CA GLY A 70 0.15 7.28 -11.97
C GLY A 70 0.49 7.96 -13.30
N ARG A 71 1.42 7.36 -14.07
CA ARG A 71 1.80 7.85 -15.41
C ARG A 71 0.68 7.75 -16.44
N HIS A 72 -0.20 6.76 -16.34
CA HIS A 72 -1.36 6.64 -17.24
C HIS A 72 -2.48 7.62 -16.90
N MET A 73 -2.44 8.22 -15.71
CA MET A 73 -3.37 9.25 -15.27
C MET A 73 -2.87 10.67 -15.59
N GLU A 74 -1.60 10.81 -15.99
CA GLU A 74 -1.04 12.06 -16.53
C GLU A 74 -1.58 12.23 -17.97
N SER A 75 -2.13 13.41 -18.27
CA SER A 75 -2.74 13.74 -19.58
C SER A 75 -1.79 14.44 -20.53
#